data_AF-A0A969F588-F1
#
_entry.id   AF-A0A969F588-F1
#
_cell.length_a   1.000
_cell.length_b   1.000
_cell.length_c   1.000
_cell.angle_alpha   90.00
_cell.angle_beta   90.00
_cell.angle_gamma   90.00
#
_symmetry.space_group_name_H-M   'P 1'
#
loop_
_entity.id
_entity.type
_entity.pdbx_description
1 polymer ?
#
loop_
_entity_poly.entity_id
_entity_poly.type
_entity_poly.pdbx_seq_one_letter_code
_entity_poly.pdbx_strand_id
1 'polypeptide(L)'
;MPDVESIAIGKELFTENCVPCHGPLGQGDGPTAASLYPPPANFASGHTATHPDGDLYYWILNGVPDTQMPPFADKVSKEEAWHLVNYVRRLSVQSSAASP
;
A
#
# COMPACT_ATOMS: atom_id res chain seq x y z
N MET A 1 -16.58 5.60 3.37
CA MET A 1 -16.17 6.23 2.09
C MET A 1 -14.78 6.79 2.28
N PRO A 2 -13.94 6.91 1.24
CA PRO A 2 -12.68 7.63 1.39
C PRO A 2 -12.97 9.11 1.63
N ASP A 3 -12.85 9.55 2.87
CA ASP A 3 -12.82 10.96 3.26
C ASP A 3 -11.39 11.38 3.61
N VAL A 4 -11.20 12.68 3.87
CA VAL A 4 -9.88 13.27 4.11
C VAL A 4 -9.23 12.70 5.37
N GLU A 5 -10.03 12.38 6.39
CA GLU A 5 -9.55 11.80 7.65
C GLU A 5 -9.04 10.37 7.41
N SER A 6 -9.81 9.56 6.68
CA SER A 6 -9.42 8.21 6.30
C SER A 6 -8.08 8.16 5.53
N ILE A 7 -7.87 9.12 4.62
CA ILE A 7 -6.60 9.24 3.88
C ILE A 7 -5.45 9.68 4.79
N ALA A 8 -5.71 10.57 5.76
CA ALA A 8 -4.70 11.04 6.71
C ALA A 8 -4.24 9.90 7.64
N ILE A 9 -5.17 9.15 8.22
CA ILE A 9 -4.88 7.97 9.05
C ILE A 9 -4.11 6.93 8.23
N GLY A 10 -4.57 6.65 7.01
CA GLY A 10 -3.90 5.71 6.12
C GLY A 10 -2.47 6.11 5.78
N LYS A 11 -2.19 7.42 5.65
CA LYS A 11 -0.84 7.94 5.41
C LYS A 11 0.09 7.68 6.60
N GLU A 12 -0.37 7.90 7.82
CA GLU A 12 0.42 7.69 9.04
C GLU A 12 0.77 6.20 9.17
N LEU A 13 -0.24 5.34 9.11
CA LEU A 13 -0.06 3.88 9.15
C LEU A 13 0.87 3.37 8.05
N PHE A 14 0.75 3.92 6.83
CA PHE A 14 1.61 3.54 5.71
C PHE A 14 3.07 3.95 5.94
N THR A 15 3.28 5.13 6.53
CA THR A 15 4.61 5.64 6.86
C THR A 15 5.31 4.74 7.87
N GLU A 16 4.58 4.26 8.87
CA GLU A 16 5.12 3.40 9.92
C GLU A 16 5.39 1.96 9.45
N ASN A 17 4.50 1.41 8.60
CA ASN A 17 4.48 -0.02 8.33
C ASN A 17 4.93 -0.42 6.91
N CYS A 18 4.73 0.45 5.93
CA CYS A 18 4.81 0.07 4.50
C CYS A 18 5.96 0.73 3.76
N VAL A 19 6.37 1.95 4.16
CA VAL A 19 7.46 2.71 3.53
C VAL A 19 8.79 1.97 3.42
N PRO A 20 9.24 1.15 4.40
CA PRO A 20 10.51 0.44 4.27
C PRO A 20 10.63 -0.40 2.99
N CYS A 21 9.50 -0.96 2.51
CA CYS A 21 9.45 -1.77 1.29
C CYS A 21 8.89 -1.00 0.09
N HIS A 22 7.79 -0.27 0.27
CA HIS A 22 7.08 0.38 -0.85
C HIS A 22 7.54 1.80 -1.17
N GLY A 23 8.36 2.42 -0.30
CA GLY A 23 8.80 3.81 -0.44
C GLY A 23 7.72 4.82 -0.08
N PRO A 24 8.08 6.09 0.21
CA PRO A 24 7.14 7.13 0.65
C PRO A 24 6.10 7.49 -0.41
N LEU A 25 6.42 7.28 -1.68
CA LEU A 25 5.52 7.52 -2.81
C LEU A 25 4.82 6.24 -3.31
N GLY A 26 5.05 5.09 -2.65
CA GLY A 26 4.46 3.82 -3.05
C GLY A 26 4.98 3.28 -4.38
N GLN A 27 6.22 3.60 -4.76
CA GLN A 27 6.81 3.21 -6.05
C GLN A 27 7.50 1.84 -6.02
N GLY A 28 7.49 1.16 -4.87
CA GLY A 28 8.19 -0.11 -4.70
C GLY A 28 9.71 0.06 -4.62
N ASP A 29 10.17 1.23 -4.19
CA ASP A 29 11.56 1.68 -4.15
C ASP A 29 12.04 1.97 -2.73
N GLY A 30 11.39 1.37 -1.72
CA GLY A 30 11.81 1.49 -0.33
C GLY A 30 13.24 0.99 -0.10
N PRO A 31 13.89 1.39 1.01
CA PRO A 31 15.29 1.03 1.30
C PRO A 31 15.56 -0.48 1.29
N THR A 32 14.55 -1.32 1.58
CA THR A 32 14.69 -2.78 1.53
C THR A 32 14.29 -3.39 0.18
N ALA A 33 13.63 -2.63 -0.71
CA ALA A 33 13.00 -3.15 -1.92
C ALA A 33 13.98 -3.90 -2.83
N ALA A 34 15.22 -3.42 -2.97
CA ALA A 34 16.25 -4.06 -3.80
C ALA A 34 16.63 -5.48 -3.35
N SER A 35 16.32 -5.85 -2.11
CA SER A 35 16.58 -7.17 -1.54
C SER A 35 15.37 -8.11 -1.56
N LEU A 36 14.20 -7.61 -1.98
CA LEU A 36 12.94 -8.35 -1.98
C LEU A 36 12.68 -8.97 -3.37
N TYR A 37 12.25 -10.22 -3.35
CA TYR A 37 11.81 -10.98 -4.52
C TYR A 37 10.50 -11.71 -4.20
N PRO A 38 9.44 -11.53 -5.00
CA PRO A 38 9.32 -10.54 -6.06
C PRO A 38 9.42 -9.09 -5.53
N PRO A 39 9.76 -8.10 -6.38
CA PRO A 39 9.87 -6.72 -5.95
C PRO A 39 8.51 -6.21 -5.41
N PRO A 40 8.51 -5.27 -4.45
CA PRO A 40 7.27 -4.69 -3.94
C PRO A 40 6.47 -4.03 -5.06
N ALA A 41 5.15 -4.11 -4.98
CA ALA A 41 4.28 -3.50 -5.97
C ALA A 41 4.52 -1.98 -6.07
N ASN A 42 4.69 -1.51 -7.30
CA ASN A 42 4.69 -0.10 -7.63
C ASN A 42 3.25 0.36 -7.88
N PHE A 43 2.70 1.13 -6.95
CA PHE A 43 1.32 1.63 -7.02
C PHE A 43 1.13 2.69 -8.11
N ALA A 44 2.21 3.36 -8.52
CA ALA A 44 2.21 4.31 -9.63
C ALA A 44 2.11 3.63 -11.01
N SER A 45 2.45 2.33 -11.11
CA SER A 45 2.46 1.61 -12.39
C SER A 45 1.06 1.22 -12.89
N GLY A 46 0.01 1.49 -12.12
CA GLY A 46 -1.35 1.07 -12.42
C GLY A 46 -1.65 -0.39 -12.06
N HIS A 47 -0.66 -1.18 -11.64
CA HIS A 47 -0.89 -2.58 -11.22
C HIS A 47 -1.89 -2.69 -10.07
N THR A 48 -1.82 -1.81 -9.07
CA THR A 48 -2.83 -1.78 -7.99
C THR A 48 -4.23 -1.47 -8.49
N ALA A 49 -4.37 -0.72 -9.60
CA ALA A 49 -5.67 -0.42 -10.19
C ALA A 49 -6.36 -1.65 -10.81
N THR A 50 -5.63 -2.73 -11.09
CA THR A 50 -6.21 -3.96 -11.67
C THR A 50 -6.86 -4.87 -10.63
N HIS A 51 -6.60 -4.64 -9.34
CA HIS A 51 -7.14 -5.44 -8.25
C HIS A 51 -8.28 -4.70 -7.55
N PRO A 52 -9.35 -5.37 -7.11
CA PRO A 52 -10.41 -4.77 -6.30
C PRO A 52 -9.91 -4.37 -4.89
N ASP A 53 -10.63 -3.46 -4.23
CA ASP A 53 -10.26 -2.98 -2.88
C ASP A 53 -10.21 -4.12 -1.85
N GLY A 54 -11.07 -5.13 -2.00
CA GLY A 54 -11.09 -6.30 -1.14
C GLY A 54 -9.81 -7.13 -1.20
N ASP A 55 -9.14 -7.18 -2.34
CA ASP A 55 -7.86 -7.90 -2.49
C ASP A 55 -6.75 -7.15 -1.79
N LEU A 56 -6.70 -5.81 -1.94
CA LEU A 56 -5.76 -4.97 -1.21
C LEU A 56 -5.95 -5.10 0.31
N TYR A 57 -7.20 -5.06 0.77
CA TYR A 57 -7.55 -5.27 2.18
C TYR A 57 -7.09 -6.64 2.67
N TYR A 58 -7.35 -7.69 1.89
CA TYR A 58 -6.95 -9.06 2.22
C TYR A 58 -5.44 -9.19 2.33
N TRP A 59 -4.68 -8.65 1.38
CA TRP A 59 -3.22 -8.70 1.39
C TRP A 59 -2.57 -7.89 2.50
N ILE A 60 -3.15 -6.74 2.87
CA ILE A 60 -2.67 -5.98 4.03
C ILE A 60 -2.77 -6.85 5.29
N LEU A 61 -3.91 -7.50 5.51
CA LEU A 61 -4.11 -8.29 6.72
C LEU A 61 -3.33 -9.61 6.72
N ASN A 62 -3.28 -10.31 5.57
CA ASN A 62 -2.79 -11.69 5.48
C ASN A 62 -1.42 -11.82 4.83
N GLY A 63 -0.86 -10.73 4.29
CA GLY A 63 0.31 -10.77 3.44
C GLY A 63 -0.04 -11.24 2.02
N VAL A 64 0.98 -11.28 1.16
CA VAL A 64 0.85 -11.80 -0.21
C VAL A 64 1.60 -13.13 -0.28
N PRO A 65 0.92 -14.26 -0.57
CA PRO A 65 1.56 -15.55 -0.73
C PRO A 65 2.71 -15.52 -1.75
N ASP A 66 3.74 -16.33 -1.52
CA ASP A 66 4.95 -16.41 -2.35
C ASP A 66 5.72 -15.08 -2.49
N THR A 67 5.54 -14.18 -1.53
CA THR A 67 6.30 -12.92 -1.42
C THR A 67 6.83 -12.70 -0.01
N GLN A 68 7.63 -11.63 0.14
CA GLN A 68 8.13 -11.17 1.43
C GLN A 68 7.22 -10.13 2.09
N MET A 69 5.99 -9.93 1.59
CA MET A 69 5.01 -9.06 2.24
C MET A 69 4.33 -9.83 3.40
N PRO A 70 4.64 -9.50 4.67
CA PRO A 70 4.07 -10.19 5.82
C PRO A 70 2.61 -9.80 6.06
N PRO A 71 1.86 -10.58 6.85
CA PRO A 71 0.58 -10.14 7.39
C PRO A 71 0.76 -8.95 8.35
N PHE A 72 -0.15 -7.98 8.26
CA PHE A 72 -0.21 -6.85 9.20
C PHE A 72 -1.41 -6.93 10.15
N ALA A 73 -2.17 -8.03 10.17
CA ALA A 73 -3.32 -8.20 11.08
C ALA A 73 -2.99 -8.05 12.58
N ASP A 74 -1.73 -8.24 12.99
CA ASP A 74 -1.27 -8.03 14.37
C ASP A 74 -0.84 -6.59 14.65
N LYS A 75 -0.73 -5.75 13.61
CA LYS A 75 -0.26 -4.35 13.69
C LYS A 75 -1.35 -3.33 13.35
N VAL A 76 -2.33 -3.71 12.54
CA VAL A 76 -3.44 -2.84 12.15
C VAL A 76 -4.76 -3.55 12.34
N SER A 77 -5.74 -2.84 12.86
CA SER A 77 -7.13 -3.27 12.94
C SER A 77 -7.77 -3.37 11.56
N LYS A 78 -8.94 -4.02 11.49
CA LYS A 78 -9.74 -4.11 10.26
C LYS A 78 -10.15 -2.74 9.73
N GLU A 79 -10.40 -1.78 10.60
CA GLU A 79 -10.76 -0.41 10.20
C GLU A 79 -9.55 0.34 9.65
N GLU A 80 -8.41 0.23 10.32
CA GLU A 80 -7.13 0.79 9.87
C GLU A 80 -6.66 0.20 8.53
N ALA A 81 -6.93 -1.08 8.28
CA ALA A 81 -6.69 -1.70 6.98
C ALA A 81 -7.49 -1.01 5.85
N TRP A 82 -8.73 -0.56 6.10
CA TRP A 82 -9.48 0.21 5.12
C TRP A 82 -8.91 1.62 4.91
N HIS A 83 -8.39 2.27 5.95
CA HIS A 83 -7.66 3.53 5.81
C HIS A 83 -6.41 3.37 4.93
N LEU A 84 -5.65 2.28 5.13
CA LEU A 84 -4.52 1.93 4.28
C LEU A 84 -4.93 1.70 2.82
N VAL A 85 -6.01 0.96 2.55
CA VAL A 85 -6.53 0.76 1.18
C VAL A 85 -6.86 2.10 0.52
N ASN A 86 -7.57 2.99 1.22
CA ASN A 86 -7.91 4.32 0.70
C ASN A 86 -6.66 5.15 0.37
N TYR A 87 -5.62 5.07 1.21
CA TYR A 87 -4.35 5.75 0.97
C TYR A 87 -3.57 5.15 -0.21
N VAL A 88 -3.50 3.83 -0.35
CA VAL A 88 -2.86 3.15 -1.50
C VAL A 88 -3.56 3.51 -2.82
N ARG A 89 -4.90 3.60 -2.81
CA ARG A 89 -5.69 4.09 -3.95
C ARG A 89 -5.34 5.53 -4.29
N ARG A 90 -5.23 6.39 -3.28
CA ARG A 90 -4.82 7.78 -3.45
C ARG A 90 -3.45 7.89 -4.11
N LEU A 91 -2.47 7.07 -3.71
CA LEU A 91 -1.12 7.02 -4.31
C LEU A 91 -1.16 6.58 -5.78
N SER A 92 -2.02 5.61 -6.11
CA SER A 92 -2.18 5.09 -7.47
C SER A 92 -2.72 6.17 -8.43
N VAL A 93 -3.65 7.01 -7.96
CA VAL A 93 -4.23 8.13 -8.75
C VAL A 93 -3.30 9.35 -8.79
N GLN A 94 -2.57 9.63 -7.71
CA GLN A 94 -1.67 10.80 -7.64
C GLN A 94 -0.49 10.68 -8.61
N SER A 95 0.00 9.46 -8.81
CA SER A 95 1.14 9.21 -9.70
C SER A 95 0.75 9.21 -11.17
N SER A 96 -0.48 8.80 -11.49
CA SER A 96 -1.03 8.92 -12.85
C SER A 96 -1.32 10.37 -13.26
N ALA A 97 -1.52 11.28 -12.28
CA ALA A 97 -1.64 12.72 -12.52
C ALA A 97 -0.28 13.47 -12.55
N ALA A 98 0.82 12.81 -12.19
CA ALA A 98 2.15 13.43 -12.08
C ALA A 98 3.05 13.19 -13.31
N SER A 99 2.51 12.68 -14.42
CA SER A 99 3.22 12.59 -15.70
C SER A 99 2.97 13.86 -16.54
N PRO A 100 4.01 14.59 -16.99
CA PRO A 100 3.86 15.56 -18.08
C PRO A 100 3.57 14.87 -19.42
#